data_AF-A0A1F5B6C9-F1
#
_entry.id   AF-A0A1F5B6C9-F1
#
_cell.length_a   1.000
_cell.length_b   1.000
_cell.length_c   1.000
_cell.angle_alpha   90.00
_cell.angle_beta   90.00
_cell.angle_gamma   90.00
#
_symmetry.space_group_name_H-M   'P 1'
#
loop_
_entity.id
_entity.type
_entity.pdbx_description
1 polymer ?
#
loop_
_entity_poly.entity_id
_entity_poly.type
_entity_poly.pdbx_seq_one_letter_code
_entity_poly.pdbx_strand_id
1 'polypeptide(L)'
;MTLIGLSMGGRIYPFQTENPLTILAFFADLGNFAVYALSRLLHFGQGSLERITFEFGTAYIAGAGLLNYLLAIDAHDIAKGKKK
;
A
#
# COMPACT_ATOMS: atom_id res chain seq x y z
N MET A 1 -0.48 7.61 6.03
CA MET A 1 0.29 6.46 6.56
C MET A 1 1.38 6.01 5.60
N THR A 2 1.10 5.90 4.30
CA THR A 2 2.05 5.46 3.26
C THR A 2 3.38 6.23 3.22
N LEU A 3 3.33 7.57 3.34
CA LEU A 3 4.55 8.40 3.37
C LEU A 3 5.45 8.10 4.58
N ILE A 4 4.85 7.80 5.73
CA ILE A 4 5.59 7.41 6.94
C ILE A 4 6.21 6.02 6.73
N GLY A 5 5.46 5.08 6.16
CA GLY A 5 6.01 3.76 5.84
C GLY A 5 7.18 3.82 4.85
N LEU A 6 7.12 4.73 3.87
CA LEU A 6 8.22 5.00 2.95
C LEU A 6 9.45 5.60 3.65
N SER A 7 9.28 6.56 4.57
CA SER A 7 10.42 7.14 5.30
C SER A 7 11.09 6.13 6.24
N MET A 8 10.32 5.15 6.74
CA MET A 8 10.81 4.00 7.51
C MET A 8 11.56 2.96 6.65
N GLY A 9 11.61 3.16 5.32
CA GLY A 9 12.28 2.28 4.37
C GLY A 9 11.43 1.09 3.94
N GLY A 10 10.11 1.14 4.12
CA GLY A 10 9.19 0.07 3.72
C GLY A 10 9.22 -0.22 2.22
N ARG A 11 8.80 -1.45 1.87
CA ARG A 11 8.75 -1.93 0.49
C ARG A 11 7.37 -1.72 -0.13
N ILE A 12 7.35 -1.31 -1.40
CA ILE A 12 6.18 -1.37 -2.27
C ILE A 12 6.35 -2.58 -3.21
N TYR A 13 5.49 -3.57 -3.04
CA TYR A 13 5.58 -4.84 -3.74
C TYR A 13 5.27 -4.68 -5.24
N PRO A 14 6.15 -5.18 -6.13
CA PRO A 14 5.83 -5.30 -7.54
C PRO A 14 4.77 -6.36 -7.77
N PHE A 15 4.21 -6.36 -8.97
CA PHE A 15 3.42 -7.49 -9.41
C PHE A 15 4.35 -8.68 -9.59
N GLN A 16 4.25 -9.67 -8.71
CA GLN A 16 5.05 -10.88 -8.71
C GLN A 16 4.19 -12.04 -8.20
N THR A 17 4.32 -13.21 -8.84
CA THR A 17 3.45 -14.37 -8.63
C THR A 17 4.15 -15.54 -7.95
N GLU A 18 5.38 -15.37 -7.51
CA GLU A 18 6.20 -16.43 -6.90
C GLU A 18 5.69 -16.83 -5.52
N ASN A 19 5.15 -15.87 -4.75
CA ASN A 19 4.64 -16.10 -3.41
C ASN A 19 3.21 -15.53 -3.26
N PRO A 20 2.23 -16.33 -2.79
CA PRO A 20 0.87 -15.85 -2.54
C PRO A 20 0.82 -14.61 -1.63
N LEU A 21 1.68 -14.52 -0.61
CA LEU A 21 1.74 -13.36 0.29
C LEU A 21 2.17 -12.09 -0.44
N THR A 22 3.07 -12.19 -1.42
CA THR A 22 3.49 -11.03 -2.20
C THR A 22 2.42 -10.55 -3.16
N ILE A 23 1.55 -11.44 -3.63
CA ILE A 23 0.37 -11.07 -4.42
C ILE A 23 -0.61 -10.28 -3.54
N LEU A 24 -0.88 -10.75 -2.33
CA LEU A 24 -1.74 -10.03 -1.38
C LEU A 24 -1.17 -8.65 -1.03
N ALA A 25 0.14 -8.57 -0.79
CA ALA A 25 0.81 -7.31 -0.51
C ALA A 25 0.77 -6.36 -1.72
N PHE A 26 0.92 -6.88 -2.94
CA PHE A 26 0.71 -6.09 -4.16
C PHE A 26 -0.70 -5.50 -4.24
N PHE A 27 -1.74 -6.28 -3.94
CA PHE A 27 -3.11 -5.77 -3.91
C PHE A 27 -3.30 -4.73 -2.82
N ALA A 28 -2.72 -4.91 -1.64
CA ALA A 28 -2.75 -3.89 -0.60
C ALA A 28 -2.09 -2.59 -1.09
N ASP A 29 -0.91 -2.67 -1.71
CA ASP A 29 -0.18 -1.50 -2.23
C ASP A 29 -0.91 -0.81 -3.38
N LEU A 30 -1.67 -1.54 -4.18
CA LEU A 30 -2.51 -0.98 -5.25
C LEU A 30 -3.60 -0.05 -4.70
N GLY A 31 -4.04 -0.24 -3.44
CA GLY A 31 -4.90 0.71 -2.73
C GLY A 31 -4.25 2.09 -2.51
N ASN A 32 -2.93 2.19 -2.64
CA ASN A 32 -2.18 3.44 -2.71
C ASN A 32 -1.85 3.81 -4.18
N PHE A 33 -2.83 3.73 -5.09
CA PHE A 33 -2.62 3.81 -6.55
C PHE A 33 -1.64 4.90 -7.01
N ALA A 34 -1.79 6.14 -6.52
CA ALA A 34 -0.88 7.24 -6.87
C ALA A 34 0.58 6.97 -6.44
N VAL A 35 0.79 6.50 -5.21
CA VAL A 35 2.12 6.18 -4.69
C VAL A 35 2.69 4.95 -5.40
N TYR A 36 1.87 3.96 -5.69
CA TYR A 36 2.25 2.77 -6.46
C TYR A 36 2.71 3.14 -7.88
N ALA A 37 1.93 3.97 -8.58
CA ALA A 37 2.29 4.41 -9.93
C ALA A 37 3.59 5.23 -9.91
N LEU A 38 3.74 6.15 -8.96
CA LEU A 38 4.96 6.93 -8.79
C LEU A 38 6.17 6.06 -8.46
N SER A 39 6.00 5.03 -7.63
CA SER A 39 7.10 4.12 -7.26
C SER A 39 7.60 3.31 -8.47
N ARG A 40 6.69 2.97 -9.39
CA ARG A 40 7.05 2.31 -10.66
C ARG A 40 7.74 3.24 -11.64
N LEU A 41 7.32 4.50 -11.73
CA LEU A 41 7.92 5.48 -12.64
C LEU A 41 9.30 5.97 -12.17
N LEU A 42 9.45 6.20 -10.86
CA LEU A 42 10.64 6.78 -10.25
C LEU A 42 11.56 5.74 -9.58
N HIS A 43 11.20 4.46 -9.65
CA HIS A 43 11.95 3.31 -9.10
C HIS A 43 12.26 3.39 -7.58
N PHE A 44 11.45 4.08 -6.78
CA PHE A 44 11.61 4.11 -5.32
C PHE A 44 10.78 3.01 -4.62
N GLY A 45 10.97 2.87 -3.31
CA GLY A 45 10.18 1.92 -2.51
C GLY A 45 10.61 0.46 -2.69
N GLN A 46 11.85 0.20 -3.09
CA GLN A 46 12.40 -1.16 -3.20
C GLN A 46 12.51 -1.87 -1.84
N GLY A 47 12.42 -1.10 -0.75
CA GLY A 47 12.63 -1.57 0.60
C GLY A 47 14.09 -1.50 1.03
N SER A 48 14.33 -1.20 2.30
CA SER A 48 15.67 -1.19 2.91
C SER A 48 15.71 -2.19 4.06
N LEU A 49 16.02 -3.45 3.77
CA LEU A 49 16.04 -4.55 4.76
C LEU A 49 17.01 -4.30 5.93
N GLU A 50 18.05 -3.48 5.71
CA GLU A 50 19.03 -3.11 6.73
C GLU A 50 18.44 -2.22 7.85
N ARG A 51 17.29 -1.58 7.60
CA ARG A 51 16.64 -0.73 8.60
C ARG A 51 15.77 -1.56 9.52
N ILE A 52 15.96 -1.37 10.84
CA ILE A 52 15.11 -1.99 11.87
C ILE A 52 13.62 -1.61 11.69
N THR A 53 13.35 -0.44 11.12
CA THR A 53 11.98 0.05 10.85
C THR A 53 11.33 -0.53 9.59
N PHE A 54 12.04 -1.34 8.81
CA PHE A 54 11.61 -1.85 7.49
C PHE A 54 10.27 -2.58 7.53
N GLU A 55 10.13 -3.55 8.44
CA GLU A 55 8.95 -4.40 8.52
C GLU A 55 7.71 -3.58 8.90
N PHE A 56 7.88 -2.69 9.89
CA PHE A 56 6.84 -1.74 10.28
C PHE A 56 6.48 -0.79 9.13
N GLY A 57 7.47 -0.27 8.41
CA GLY A 57 7.24 0.62 7.27
C GLY A 57 6.43 -0.06 6.18
N THR A 58 6.76 -1.31 5.87
CA THR A 58 6.03 -2.13 4.89
C THR A 58 4.59 -2.39 5.35
N ALA A 59 4.38 -2.70 6.64
CA ALA A 59 3.04 -2.87 7.19
C ALA A 59 2.21 -1.57 7.16
N TYR A 60 2.84 -0.42 7.41
CA TYR A 60 2.19 0.90 7.31
C TYR A 60 1.72 1.22 5.89
N ILE A 61 2.53 0.89 4.86
CA ILE A 61 2.17 1.08 3.45
C ILE A 61 0.97 0.18 3.09
N ALA A 62 1.06 -1.11 3.41
CA ALA A 62 -0.02 -2.07 3.14
C ALA A 62 -1.32 -1.68 3.86
N GLY A 63 -1.24 -1.34 5.15
CA GLY A 63 -2.39 -0.90 5.94
C GLY A 63 -3.04 0.37 5.38
N ALA A 64 -2.24 1.34 4.92
CA ALA A 64 -2.77 2.54 4.27
C ALA A 64 -3.57 2.22 3.00
N GLY A 65 -3.11 1.27 2.19
CA GLY A 65 -3.79 0.89 0.97
C GLY A 65 -5.10 0.15 1.23
N LEU A 66 -5.11 -0.76 2.20
CA LEU A 66 -6.34 -1.42 2.65
C LEU A 66 -7.36 -0.42 3.22
N LEU A 67 -6.90 0.57 4.01
CA LEU A 67 -7.77 1.64 4.51
C LEU A 67 -8.35 2.50 3.39
N ASN A 68 -7.57 2.81 2.35
CA ASN A 68 -8.09 3.53 1.19
C ASN A 68 -9.20 2.75 0.46
N TYR A 69 -9.08 1.42 0.37
CA TYR A 69 -10.16 0.60 -0.18
C TYR A 69 -11.42 0.66 0.67
N LEU A 70 -11.29 0.53 1.99
CA LEU A 70 -12.44 0.64 2.90
C LEU A 70 -13.12 2.01 2.78
N LEU A 71 -12.33 3.09 2.72
CA LEU A 71 -12.84 4.44 2.52
C LEU A 71 -13.53 4.61 1.16
N ALA A 72 -12.98 4.03 0.09
CA ALA A 72 -13.58 4.10 -1.24
C ALA A 72 -14.93 3.36 -1.28
N ILE A 73 -15.02 2.19 -0.65
CA ILE A 73 -16.27 1.43 -0.52
C ILE A 73 -17.29 2.21 0.32
N ASP A 74 -16.85 2.78 1.45
CA ASP A 74 -17.71 3.56 2.35
C ASP A 74 -18.26 4.82 1.65
N ALA A 75 -17.41 5.57 0.95
CA ALA A 75 -17.81 6.73 0.16
C ALA A 75 -18.81 6.36 -0.95
N HIS A 76 -18.61 5.21 -1.58
CA HIS A 76 -19.54 4.69 -2.58
C HIS A 76 -20.88 4.27 -1.96
N ASP A 77 -20.89 3.69 -0.76
CA ASP A 77 -22.12 3.34 -0.05
C ASP A 77 -22.91 4.58 0.42
N ILE A 78 -22.21 5.64 0.85
CA ILE A 78 -22.78 6.96 1.12
C ILE A 78 -23.40 7.54 -0.15
N ALA A 79 -22.67 7.50 -1.28
CA ALA A 79 -23.18 7.99 -2.57
C ALA A 79 -24.41 7.22 -3.06
N LYS A 80 -24.53 5.93 -2.73
CA LYS A 80 -25.73 5.12 -3.02
C LYS A 80 -26.88 5.31 -2.01
N GLY A 81 -26.71 6.16 -1.00
CA GLY A 81 -27.71 6.40 0.04
C GLY A 81 -27.95 5.21 0.96
N LYS A 82 -27.05 4.21 0.98
CA LYS A 82 -27.13 3.04 1.88
C LYS A 82 -26.65 3.36 3.29
N LYS A 83 -25.87 4.42 3.42
CA LYS A 83 -25.29 4.93 4.67
C LYS A 83 -25.42 6.46 4.65
N LYS A 84 -25.70 7.07 5.81
CA LYS A 84 -25.83 8.53 5.98
C LYS A 84 -24.63 9.07 6.72
#